data_AF-A0A956YXF7-F1
#
_entry.id   AF-A0A956YXF7-F1
#
_cell.length_a   1.000
_cell.length_b   1.000
_cell.length_c   1.000
_cell.angle_alpha   90.00
_cell.angle_beta   90.00
_cell.angle_gamma   90.00
#
_symmetry.space_group_name_H-M   'P 1'
#
loop_
_entity.id
_entity.type
_entity.pdbx_description
1 polymer ?
#
loop_
_entity_poly.entity_id
_entity_poly.type
_entity_poly.pdbx_seq_one_letter_code
_entity_poly.pdbx_strand_id
1 'polypeptide(L)'
;MAQMTTSARPASLPGLWRRFWSRSNERVGYLFILPSLIHILAFLLVPLIFSFFLSFRDWTRPTFTDAPYIGLGNYEFLLGDRRFWQAMGNSA
;
A
#
# COMPACT_ATOMS: atom_id res chain seq x y z
N MET A 1 69.15 24.58 7.77
CA MET A 1 67.95 24.04 8.46
C MET A 1 66.73 24.52 7.68
N ALA A 2 66.26 23.73 6.70
CA ALA A 2 65.17 24.10 5.80
C ALA A 2 63.92 23.26 6.10
N GLN A 3 62.78 23.93 6.02
CA GLN A 3 61.46 23.51 6.47
C GLN A 3 60.92 22.34 5.65
N MET A 4 60.43 21.29 6.32
CA MET A 4 59.54 20.30 5.72
C MET A 4 58.10 20.70 6.03
N THR A 5 57.46 21.42 5.12
CA THR A 5 56.01 21.59 5.11
C THR A 5 55.37 20.27 4.68
N THR A 6 54.79 19.54 5.62
CA THR A 6 53.96 18.37 5.32
C THR A 6 52.66 18.86 4.67
N SER A 7 52.53 18.61 3.36
CA SER A 7 51.27 18.76 2.61
C SER A 7 50.64 17.37 2.51
N ALA A 8 49.78 17.04 3.47
CA ALA A 8 49.00 15.81 3.40
C ALA A 8 47.84 16.00 2.41
N ARG A 9 48.03 15.52 1.18
CA ARG A 9 47.00 15.47 0.13
C ARG A 9 45.94 14.41 0.52
N PRO A 10 44.64 14.72 0.59
CA PRO A 10 43.64 13.71 0.90
C PRO A 10 43.58 12.70 -0.26
N ALA A 11 43.71 11.42 0.08
CA ALA A 11 43.65 10.32 -0.89
C ALA A 11 42.32 10.38 -1.66
N SER A 12 42.38 10.76 -2.94
CA SER A 12 41.22 10.72 -3.83
C SER A 12 40.77 9.27 -3.98
N LEU A 13 39.58 8.95 -3.46
CA LEU A 13 38.99 7.62 -3.61
C LEU A 13 39.01 7.21 -5.09
N PRO A 14 39.56 6.04 -5.44
CA PRO A 14 39.69 5.62 -6.82
C PRO A 14 38.30 5.62 -7.49
N GLY A 15 38.22 6.23 -8.68
CA GLY A 15 36.99 6.36 -9.48
C GLY A 15 36.33 5.04 -9.89
N LEU A 16 36.89 3.90 -9.49
CA LEU A 16 36.29 2.56 -9.60
C LEU A 16 34.93 2.48 -8.91
N TRP A 17 34.77 3.05 -7.72
CA TRP A 17 33.49 3.04 -6.99
C TRP A 17 32.39 3.83 -7.72
N ARG A 18 32.79 4.87 -8.46
CA ARG A 18 31.90 5.75 -9.21
C ARG A 18 31.30 5.08 -10.45
N ARG A 19 31.95 4.02 -10.97
CA ARG A 19 31.52 3.25 -12.15
C ARG A 19 30.61 2.08 -11.77
N PHE A 20 30.73 1.52 -10.56
CA PHE A 20 29.84 0.46 -10.05
C PHE A 20 28.38 0.93 -9.91
N TRP A 21 28.19 2.23 -9.65
CA TRP A 21 26.88 2.87 -9.54
C TRP A 21 26.37 3.53 -10.84
N SER A 22 27.14 3.44 -11.93
CA SER A 22 26.84 4.18 -13.16
C SER A 22 26.06 3.31 -14.13
N ARG A 23 24.73 3.52 -14.11
CA ARG A 23 23.69 3.01 -15.04
C ARG A 23 23.12 1.64 -14.68
N SER A 24 22.40 1.61 -13.56
CA SER A 24 21.32 0.65 -13.36
C SER A 24 20.29 0.84 -14.48
N ASN A 25 20.01 -0.20 -15.25
CA ASN A 25 18.90 -0.22 -16.19
C ASN A 25 17.60 -0.14 -15.36
N GLU A 26 17.04 1.05 -15.16
CA GLU A 26 15.93 1.33 -14.22
C GLU A 26 14.74 0.36 -14.39
N ARG A 27 14.52 -0.08 -15.63
CA ARG A 27 13.52 -1.09 -15.99
C ARG A 27 13.67 -2.40 -15.19
N VAL A 28 14.92 -2.85 -14.98
CA VAL A 28 15.21 -4.06 -14.21
C VAL A 28 14.88 -3.86 -12.73
N GLY A 29 15.12 -2.66 -12.20
CA GLY A 29 14.74 -2.30 -10.83
C GLY A 29 13.22 -2.35 -10.62
N TYR A 30 12.45 -1.80 -11.57
CA TYR A 30 10.98 -1.88 -11.51
C TYR A 30 10.47 -3.31 -11.62
N LEU A 31 11.03 -4.14 -12.51
CA LEU A 31 10.65 -5.55 -12.64
C LEU A 31 10.92 -6.35 -11.36
N PHE A 32 11.96 -5.99 -10.60
CA PHE A 32 12.28 -6.63 -9.33
C PHE A 32 11.27 -6.32 -8.23
N ILE A 33 10.72 -5.10 -8.20
CA ILE A 33 9.72 -4.66 -7.21
C ILE A 33 8.30 -5.03 -7.63
N LEU A 34 8.05 -5.21 -8.94
CA LEU A 34 6.74 -5.53 -9.49
C LEU A 34 6.01 -6.70 -8.76
N PRO A 35 6.63 -7.87 -8.50
CA PRO A 35 5.91 -8.98 -7.86
C PRO A 35 5.46 -8.67 -6.43
N SER A 36 6.29 -7.97 -5.64
CA SER A 36 5.89 -7.58 -4.28
C SER A 36 4.81 -6.50 -4.30
N LEU A 37 4.89 -5.55 -5.25
CA LEU A 37 3.86 -4.55 -5.44
C LEU A 37 2.52 -5.17 -5.84
N ILE A 38 2.52 -6.11 -6.78
CA ILE A 38 1.31 -6.84 -7.18
C ILE A 38 0.72 -7.58 -5.97
N HIS A 39 1.57 -8.23 -5.17
CA HIS A 39 1.11 -8.95 -3.98
C HIS A 39 0.44 -8.00 -2.97
N ILE A 40 1.06 -6.86 -2.66
CA ILE A 40 0.52 -5.85 -1.75
C ILE A 40 -0.83 -5.33 -2.26
N LEU A 41 -0.89 -4.99 -3.56
CA LEU A 41 -2.13 -4.51 -4.18
C LEU A 41 -3.21 -5.57 -4.18
N ALA A 42 -2.88 -6.84 -4.50
CA ALA A 42 -3.85 -7.93 -4.46
C ALA A 42 -4.38 -8.13 -3.04
N PHE A 43 -3.49 -8.16 -2.04
CA PHE A 43 -3.89 -8.32 -0.64
C PHE A 43 -4.77 -7.17 -0.13
N LEU A 44 -4.57 -5.95 -0.62
CA LEU A 44 -5.42 -4.80 -0.29
C LEU A 44 -6.75 -4.84 -1.05
N LEU A 45 -6.67 -5.00 -2.38
CA LEU A 45 -7.81 -4.81 -3.28
C LEU A 45 -8.77 -5.98 -3.26
N VAL A 46 -8.30 -7.23 -3.13
CA VAL A 46 -9.18 -8.40 -3.11
C VAL A 46 -10.21 -8.32 -1.97
N PRO A 47 -9.83 -8.18 -0.69
CA PRO A 47 -10.81 -8.08 0.39
C PRO A 47 -11.61 -6.78 0.35
N LEU A 48 -11.03 -5.68 -0.14
CA LEU A 48 -11.73 -4.40 -0.29
C LEU A 48 -12.85 -4.50 -1.32
N ILE A 49 -12.53 -5.02 -2.51
CA ILE A 49 -13.50 -5.23 -3.59
C ILE A 49 -14.56 -6.24 -3.16
N PHE A 50 -14.15 -7.33 -2.49
CA PHE A 50 -15.08 -8.31 -1.96
C PHE A 50 -16.04 -7.70 -0.92
N SER A 51 -15.53 -6.92 0.02
CA SER A 51 -16.33 -6.20 1.02
C SER A 51 -17.27 -5.17 0.36
N PHE A 52 -16.78 -4.48 -0.66
CA PHE A 52 -17.60 -3.57 -1.45
C PHE A 52 -18.75 -4.31 -2.15
N PHE A 53 -18.49 -5.44 -2.80
CA PHE A 53 -19.54 -6.28 -3.41
C PHE A 53 -20.54 -6.80 -2.37
N LEU A 54 -20.06 -7.20 -1.19
CA LEU A 54 -20.90 -7.65 -0.07
C LEU A 54 -21.81 -6.54 0.45
N SER A 55 -21.36 -5.27 0.41
CA SER A 55 -22.15 -4.14 0.90
C SER A 55 -23.49 -3.96 0.16
N PHE A 56 -23.63 -4.54 -1.05
CA PHE A 56 -24.87 -4.51 -1.84
C PHE A 56 -25.72 -5.79 -1.72
N ARG A 57 -25.34 -6.72 -0.85
CA ARG A 57 -26.01 -8.00 -0.64
C ARG A 57 -26.55 -8.12 0.78
N ASP A 58 -27.63 -8.87 0.96
CA ASP A 58 -28.15 -9.18 2.29
C ASP A 58 -27.31 -10.31 2.90
N TRP A 59 -26.53 -9.96 3.92
CA TRP A 59 -25.68 -10.89 4.67
C TRP A 59 -26.22 -11.18 6.08
N THR A 60 -27.49 -10.83 6.35
CA THR A 60 -28.11 -10.99 7.68
C THR A 60 -28.39 -12.46 7.99
N ARG A 61 -28.45 -13.32 6.98
CA ARG A 61 -28.74 -14.76 7.15
C ARG A 61 -27.44 -15.56 7.30
N PRO A 62 -27.40 -16.57 8.17
CA PRO A 62 -26.22 -17.42 8.36
C PRO A 62 -25.84 -18.26 7.14
N THR A 63 -26.71 -18.32 6.12
CA THR A 63 -26.48 -19.11 4.91
C THR A 63 -25.68 -18.29 3.90
N PHE A 64 -24.37 -18.55 3.84
CA PHE A 64 -23.45 -17.98 2.85
C PHE A 64 -23.84 -18.25 1.39
N THR A 65 -24.73 -19.21 1.16
CA THR A 65 -25.05 -19.74 -0.17
C THR A 65 -26.00 -18.83 -0.96
N ASP A 66 -26.85 -18.07 -0.29
CA ASP A 66 -27.90 -17.27 -0.94
C ASP A 66 -27.96 -15.85 -0.36
N ALA A 67 -26.87 -15.09 -0.47
CA ALA A 67 -26.91 -13.65 -0.17
C ALA A 67 -27.52 -12.88 -1.37
N PRO A 68 -28.82 -12.56 -1.35
CA PRO A 68 -29.47 -11.90 -2.47
C PRO A 68 -28.87 -10.52 -2.68
N TYR A 69 -28.79 -10.09 -3.94
CA TYR A 69 -28.43 -8.72 -4.27
C TYR A 69 -29.61 -7.81 -3.95
N ILE A 70 -29.41 -6.86 -3.02
CA ILE A 70 -30.43 -5.92 -2.56
C ILE A 70 -30.09 -4.46 -2.94
N GLY A 71 -29.05 -4.26 -3.76
CA GLY A 71 -28.61 -2.93 -4.18
C GLY A 71 -28.22 -2.08 -2.98
N LEU A 72 -28.83 -0.90 -2.84
CA LEU A 72 -28.51 0.05 -1.77
C LEU A 72 -29.28 -0.18 -0.46
N GLY A 73 -30.06 -1.27 -0.33
CA GLY A 73 -30.93 -1.50 0.83
C GLY A 73 -30.21 -1.46 2.19
N ASN A 74 -28.95 -1.92 2.25
CA ASN A 74 -28.13 -1.82 3.47
C ASN A 74 -27.84 -0.37 3.87
N TYR A 75 -27.60 0.51 2.90
CA TYR A 75 -27.33 1.92 3.14
C TYR A 75 -28.58 2.67 3.58
N GLU A 76 -29.73 2.41 2.94
CA GLU A 76 -31.03 2.98 3.34
C GLU A 76 -31.39 2.57 4.77
N PHE A 77 -31.17 1.30 5.13
CA PHE A 77 -31.35 0.80 6.48
C PHE A 77 -30.48 1.52 7.51
N LEU A 78 -29.17 1.68 7.23
CA LEU A 78 -28.23 2.35 8.14
C LEU A 78 -28.55 3.83 8.33
N LEU A 79 -28.96 4.53 7.26
CA LEU A 79 -29.30 5.96 7.34
C LEU A 79 -30.52 6.22 8.25
N GLY A 80 -31.47 5.28 8.30
CA GLY A 80 -32.63 5.33 9.19
C GLY A 80 -32.36 4.87 10.62
N ASP A 81 -31.21 4.26 10.91
CA ASP A 81 -30.93 3.66 12.22
C ASP A 81 -30.36 4.69 13.22
N ARG A 82 -31.15 5.01 14.25
CA ARG A 82 -30.73 5.91 15.33
C ARG A 82 -29.51 5.38 16.09
N ARG A 83 -29.36 4.06 16.24
CA ARG A 83 -28.22 3.46 16.95
C ARG A 83 -26.93 3.63 16.17
N PHE A 84 -27.00 3.52 14.84
CA PHE A 84 -25.87 3.79 13.96
C PHE A 84 -25.32 5.20 14.18
N TRP A 85 -26.19 6.22 14.17
CA TRP A 85 -25.78 7.60 14.39
C TRP A 85 -25.24 7.87 15.81
N GLN A 86 -25.80 7.22 16.83
CA GLN A 86 -25.27 7.30 18.20
C GLN A 86 -23.85 6.72 18.27
N ALA A 87 -23.61 5.55 17.65
CA ALA A 87 -22.29 4.93 17.63
C ALA A 87 -21.27 5.78 16.86
N MET A 88 -21.67 6.38 15.73
CA MET A 88 -20.84 7.30 14.96
C MET A 88 -20.44 8.53 15.77
N GLY A 89 -21.39 9.14 16.50
CA GLY A 89 -21.12 10.29 17.36
C GLY A 89 -20.22 9.97 18.58
N ASN A 90 -20.26 8.73 19.09
CA ASN A 90 -19.39 8.29 20.18
C ASN A 90 -17.95 7.97 19.72
N SER A 91 -17.76 7.74 18.41
CA SER A 91 -16.47 7.35 17.82
C SER A 91 -15.73 8.51 17.13
N ALA A 92 -16.36 9.69 17.07
CA ALA A 92 -15.80 10.91 16.51
C ALA A 92 -14.98 11.69 17.57
#